data_AF-A0A1H3ELN7-F1
#
_entry.id   AF-A0A1H3ELN7-F1
#
_cell.length_a   1.000
_cell.length_b   1.000
_cell.length_c   1.000
_cell.angle_alpha   90.00
_cell.angle_beta   90.00
_cell.angle_gamma   90.00
#
_symmetry.space_group_name_H-M   'P 1'
#
loop_
_entity.id
_entity.type
_entity.pdbx_description
1 polymer ?
#
loop_
_entity_poly.entity_id
_entity_poly.type
_entity_poly.pdbx_seq_one_letter_code
_entity_poly.pdbx_strand_id
1 'polypeptide(L)'
;MKKKRIIFRGLGPTGNVVYKDEDGKTKIIEDGAIVEMEEEKANAYINLNLAYEVLDEDEARKVQQQVLKNKTRREEVVKVAEEAAQKKEGGKK
;
A
#
# COMPACT_ATOMS: atom_id res chain seq x y z
N MET A 1 -16.53 -11.90 -18.91
CA MET A 1 -16.16 -10.63 -18.26
C MET A 1 -14.65 -10.45 -18.39
N LYS A 2 -14.18 -9.27 -18.79
CA LYS A 2 -12.74 -8.99 -18.89
C LYS A 2 -12.17 -8.72 -17.50
N LYS A 3 -10.97 -9.23 -17.25
CA LYS A 3 -10.23 -9.03 -16.00
C LYS A 3 -8.94 -8.27 -16.29
N LYS A 4 -8.50 -7.48 -15.32
CA LYS A 4 -7.23 -6.76 -15.34
C LYS A 4 -6.41 -7.11 -14.11
N ARG A 5 -5.09 -7.21 -14.29
CA ARG A 5 -4.13 -7.26 -13.19
C ARG A 5 -3.79 -5.83 -12.80
N ILE A 6 -3.96 -5.51 -11.52
CA ILE A 6 -3.60 -4.22 -10.96
C ILE A 6 -2.72 -4.37 -9.74
N ILE A 7 -1.86 -3.40 -9.49
CA ILE A 7 -1.09 -3.28 -8.25
C ILE A 7 -1.62 -2.12 -7.43
N PHE A 8 -2.01 -2.39 -6.18
CA PHE A 8 -2.57 -1.37 -5.31
C PHE A 8 -1.49 -0.43 -4.77
N ARG A 9 -1.85 0.84 -4.66
CA ARG A 9 -1.06 1.89 -4.02
C ARG A 9 -1.73 2.27 -2.70
N GLY A 10 -1.12 1.87 -1.62
CA GLY A 10 -1.51 2.20 -0.26
C GLY A 10 -1.48 3.69 0.04
N LEU A 11 -2.66 4.31 0.17
CA LEU A 11 -2.76 5.72 0.59
C LEU A 11 -2.90 5.92 2.11
N GLY A 12 -3.03 4.84 2.88
CA GLY A 12 -3.18 4.91 4.34
C GLY A 12 -1.86 5.01 5.12
N PRO A 13 -1.92 5.38 6.41
CA PRO A 13 -0.76 5.35 7.32
C PRO A 13 -0.15 3.94 7.40
N THR A 14 -0.97 2.91 7.26
CA THR A 14 -0.56 1.50 7.20
C THR A 14 -0.15 1.04 5.80
N GLY A 15 -0.40 1.82 4.76
CA GLY A 15 -0.20 1.43 3.36
C GLY A 15 -1.24 0.43 2.83
N ASN A 16 -2.24 0.04 3.60
CA ASN A 16 -3.20 -0.97 3.12
C ASN A 16 -4.40 -0.33 2.43
N VAL A 17 -4.96 -1.05 1.46
CA VAL A 17 -6.23 -0.72 0.81
C VAL A 17 -7.31 -1.61 1.42
N VAL A 18 -8.38 -0.98 1.90
CA VAL A 18 -9.54 -1.68 2.48
C VAL A 18 -10.71 -1.50 1.53
N TYR A 19 -11.29 -2.60 1.08
CA TYR A 19 -12.46 -2.58 0.21
C TYR A 19 -13.45 -3.67 0.60
N LYS A 20 -14.72 -3.51 0.20
CA LYS A 20 -15.75 -4.55 0.37
C LYS A 20 -15.86 -5.34 -0.92
N ASP A 21 -15.85 -6.66 -0.82
CA ASP A 21 -16.16 -7.53 -1.95
C ASP A 21 -17.68 -7.63 -2.19
N GLU A 22 -18.06 -8.38 -3.23
CA GLU A 22 -19.46 -8.54 -3.65
C GLU A 22 -20.32 -9.25 -2.61
N ASP A 23 -19.71 -10.07 -1.75
CA ASP A 23 -20.36 -10.71 -0.61
C ASP A 23 -20.48 -9.78 0.60
N GLY A 24 -20.07 -8.51 0.45
CA GLY A 24 -20.07 -7.51 1.51
C GLY A 24 -18.97 -7.70 2.56
N LYS A 25 -18.02 -8.60 2.33
CA LYS A 25 -16.90 -8.84 3.26
C LYS A 25 -15.81 -7.81 3.04
N THR A 26 -15.32 -7.25 4.14
CA THR A 26 -14.16 -6.36 4.12
C THR A 26 -12.91 -7.18 3.83
N LYS A 27 -12.24 -6.86 2.72
CA LYS A 27 -10.92 -7.37 2.37
C LYS A 27 -9.88 -6.28 2.56
N ILE A 28 -8.73 -6.69 3.09
CA ILE A 28 -7.56 -5.85 3.28
C ILE A 28 -6.52 -6.33 2.27
N ILE A 29 -6.08 -5.42 1.41
CA ILE A 29 -5.02 -5.65 0.44
C ILE A 29 -3.80 -4.85 0.92
N GLU A 30 -2.66 -5.50 1.00
CA GLU A 30 -1.39 -4.86 1.36
C GLU A 30 -0.92 -3.92 0.24
N ASP A 31 -0.16 -2.89 0.62
CA ASP A 31 0.50 -2.00 -0.35
C ASP A 31 1.35 -2.81 -1.33
N GLY A 32 1.27 -2.50 -2.62
CA GLY A 32 2.04 -3.21 -3.66
C GLY A 32 1.57 -4.63 -3.97
N ALA A 33 0.47 -5.10 -3.39
CA ALA A 33 -0.11 -6.38 -3.76
C ALA A 33 -0.70 -6.32 -5.19
N ILE A 34 -0.42 -7.36 -5.98
CA ILE A 34 -0.97 -7.53 -7.32
C ILE A 34 -2.23 -8.37 -7.21
N VAL A 35 -3.31 -7.88 -7.80
CA VAL A 35 -4.62 -8.55 -7.73
C VAL A 35 -5.24 -8.56 -9.12
N GLU A 36 -5.88 -9.67 -9.46
CA GLU A 36 -6.69 -9.77 -10.66
C GLU A 36 -8.16 -9.52 -10.30
N MET A 37 -8.78 -8.56 -10.96
CA MET A 37 -10.20 -8.26 -10.75
C MET A 37 -10.87 -7.80 -12.04
N GLU A 38 -12.19 -7.64 -11.98
CA GLU A 38 -12.99 -7.20 -13.11
C GLU A 38 -12.54 -5.81 -13.59
N GLU A 39 -12.55 -5.64 -14.92
CA GLU A 39 -12.04 -4.43 -15.58
C GLU A 39 -12.71 -3.15 -15.06
N GLU A 40 -14.02 -3.15 -14.82
CA GLU A 40 -14.74 -1.98 -14.30
C GLU A 40 -14.26 -1.58 -12.90
N LYS A 41 -14.09 -2.56 -12.00
CA LYS A 41 -13.57 -2.36 -10.66
C LYS A 41 -12.11 -1.90 -10.69
N ALA A 42 -11.29 -2.56 -11.50
CA ALA A 42 -9.89 -2.20 -11.70
C ALA A 42 -9.74 -0.75 -12.18
N ASN A 43 -10.50 -0.38 -13.21
CA ASN A 43 -10.48 0.98 -13.77
C ASN A 43 -10.94 2.02 -12.74
N ALA A 44 -11.92 1.70 -11.87
CA ALA A 44 -12.32 2.59 -10.79
C ALA A 44 -11.13 2.91 -9.84
N TYR A 45 -10.36 1.90 -9.44
CA TYR A 45 -9.18 2.10 -8.59
C TYR A 45 -8.05 2.84 -9.32
N ILE A 46 -7.81 2.53 -10.59
CA ILE A 46 -6.81 3.22 -11.41
C ILE A 46 -7.17 4.69 -11.58
N ASN A 47 -8.42 5.00 -11.91
CA ASN A 47 -8.90 6.37 -12.11
C ASN A 47 -8.81 7.23 -10.84
N LEU A 48 -8.92 6.60 -9.68
CA LEU A 48 -8.74 7.25 -8.38
C LEU A 48 -7.26 7.35 -7.96
N ASN A 49 -6.31 6.94 -8.81
CA ASN A 49 -4.88 6.82 -8.48
C ASN A 49 -4.59 5.93 -7.27
N LEU A 50 -5.48 4.96 -7.00
CA LEU A 50 -5.35 3.98 -5.92
C LEU A 50 -4.68 2.67 -6.37
N ALA A 51 -4.51 2.48 -7.68
CA ALA A 51 -3.84 1.33 -8.25
C ALA A 51 -3.21 1.67 -9.62
N TYR A 52 -2.30 0.81 -10.08
CA TYR A 52 -1.73 0.86 -11.42
C TYR A 52 -2.06 -0.43 -12.16
N GLU A 53 -2.27 -0.33 -13.47
CA GLU A 53 -2.40 -1.51 -14.34
C GLU A 53 -1.04 -2.19 -14.49
N VAL A 54 -1.01 -3.50 -14.28
CA VAL A 54 0.20 -4.32 -14.49
C VAL A 54 0.24 -4.75 -15.95
N LEU A 55 0.97 -4.00 -16.76
CA LEU A 55 1.22 -4.31 -18.17
C LEU A 55 2.47 -5.18 -18.35
N ASP A 56 3.45 -5.02 -17.47
CA ASP A 56 4.72 -5.74 -17.45
C ASP A 56 5.04 -6.19 -16.01
N GLU A 57 5.54 -7.43 -15.87
CA GLU A 57 5.95 -7.98 -14.58
C GLU A 57 7.19 -7.25 -14.03
N ASP A 58 8.09 -6.76 -14.88
CA ASP A 58 9.25 -6.00 -14.44
C ASP A 58 8.86 -4.63 -13.84
N GLU A 59 7.85 -3.97 -14.41
CA GLU A 59 7.30 -2.74 -13.83
C GLU A 59 6.62 -3.01 -12.49
N ALA A 60 5.82 -4.07 -12.41
CA ALA A 60 5.18 -4.46 -11.16
C ALA A 60 6.22 -4.75 -10.05
N ARG A 61 7.32 -5.42 -10.41
CA ARG A 61 8.43 -5.70 -9.49
C ARG A 61 9.11 -4.44 -8.99
N LYS A 62 9.31 -3.43 -9.84
CA LYS A 62 9.85 -2.12 -9.45
C LYS A 62 8.94 -1.42 -8.45
N VAL A 63 7.64 -1.44 -8.69
CA VAL A 63 6.64 -0.85 -7.77
C VAL A 63 6.67 -1.57 -6.42
N GLN A 64 6.68 -2.91 -6.40
CA GLN A 64 6.79 -3.69 -5.17
C GLN A 64 8.06 -3.38 -4.39
N GLN A 65 9.21 -3.26 -5.06
CA GLN A 65 10.46 -2.88 -4.41
C GLN A 65 10.41 -1.47 -3.83
N GLN A 66 9.78 -0.52 -4.52
CA GLN A 66 9.63 0.84 -4.04
C GLN A 66 8.73 0.89 -2.80
N VAL A 67 7.63 0.12 -2.80
CA VAL A 67 6.76 -0.05 -1.64
C VAL A 67 7.54 -0.62 -0.45
N LEU A 68 8.32 -1.68 -0.66
CA LEU A 68 9.14 -2.28 0.39
C LEU A 68 10.14 -1.27 0.99
N LYS A 69 10.85 -0.52 0.12
CA LYS A 69 11.76 0.54 0.57
C LYS A 69 11.05 1.61 1.39
N ASN A 70 9.86 2.03 0.96
CA ASN A 70 9.06 3.01 1.68
C ASN A 70 8.63 2.48 3.05
N LYS A 71 8.27 1.20 3.15
CA LYS A 71 7.90 0.54 4.42
C LYS A 71 9.08 0.54 5.40
N THR A 72 10.25 0.08 4.96
CA THR A 72 11.48 0.10 5.78
C THR A 72 11.80 1.52 6.25
N ARG A 73 11.73 2.51 5.36
CA ARG A 73 12.02 3.90 5.72
C ARG A 73 11.02 4.47 6.73
N ARG A 74 9.74 4.10 6.64
CA ARG A 74 8.73 4.49 7.65
C ARG A 74 9.05 3.89 9.01
N GLU A 75 9.45 2.62 9.07
CA GLU A 75 9.86 1.95 10.31
C GLU A 75 11.08 2.64 10.95
N GLU A 76 12.07 3.02 10.15
CA GLU A 76 13.24 3.79 10.63
C GLU A 76 12.84 5.15 11.19
N VAL A 77 11.97 5.89 10.51
CA VAL A 77 11.47 7.19 10.97
C VAL A 77 10.70 7.05 12.30
N VAL A 78 9.86 6.03 12.44
CA VAL A 78 9.14 5.74 13.69
C VAL A 78 10.13 5.48 14.82
N LYS A 79 11.12 4.61 14.59
CA LYS A 79 12.13 4.28 15.59
C LYS A 79 12.93 5.51 16.04
N VAL A 80 13.37 6.36 15.10
CA VAL A 80 14.07 7.61 15.42
C VAL A 80 13.19 8.57 16.21
N ALA A 81 11.89 8.65 15.88
CA ALA A 81 10.94 9.48 16.61
C ALA A 81 10.72 8.99 18.05
N GLU A 82 10.64 7.67 18.27
CA GLU A 82 10.53 7.06 19.60
C GLU A 82 11.80 7.29 20.44
N GLU A 83 12.99 7.08 19.87
CA GLU A 83 14.26 7.36 20.55
C GLU A 83 14.42 8.84 20.93
N ALA A 84 13.95 9.75 20.07
CA ALA A 84 13.94 11.19 20.34
C ALA A 84 12.94 11.57 21.44
N ALA A 85 11.78 10.90 21.51
CA ALA A 85 10.79 11.11 22.57
C ALA A 85 11.33 10.66 23.93
N GLN A 86 11.95 9.47 24.01
CA GLN A 86 12.54 8.95 25.25
C GLN A 86 13.68 9.83 25.79
N LYS A 87 14.52 10.42 24.92
CA LYS A 87 15.57 11.37 25.33
C LYS A 87 15.02 12.68 25.89
N LYS A 88 13.83 13.13 25.47
CA LYS A 88 13.18 14.34 26.01
C LYS A 88 12.52 14.10 27.36
N GLU A 89 11.97 12.91 27.61
CA GLU A 89 11.39 12.57 28.93
C GLU A 89 12.47 12.25 29.98
N GLY A 90 13.63 11.73 29.59
CA GLY A 90 14.75 11.49 30.51
C GLY A 90 15.49 12.74 31.00
N GLY A 91 15.20 13.92 30.43
CA GLY A 91 15.86 15.20 30.77
C GLY A 91 15.17 16.01 31.87
N LYS A 92 14.06 15.53 32.44
CA LYS A 92 13.43 16.11 33.64
C LYS A 92 13.76 15.27 34.87
N LYS A 93 14.97 15.40 35.39
CA LYS A 93 15.31 15.04 36.77
C LYS A 93 16.13 16.16 37.39
#